data_AF-A0A818KC17-F1
#
_entry.id   AF-A0A818KC17-F1
#
_cell.length_a   1.000
_cell.length_b   1.000
_cell.length_c   1.000
_cell.angle_alpha   90.00
_cell.angle_beta   90.00
_cell.angle_gamma   90.00
#
_symmetry.space_group_name_H-M   'P 1'
#
loop_
_entity.id
_entity.type
_entity.pdbx_description
1 polymer ?
#
loop_
_entity_poly.entity_id
_entity_poly.type
_entity_poly.pdbx_seq_one_letter_code
_entity_poly.pdbx_strand_id
1 'polypeptide(L)'
;MSDNLFAEQLLQSIDFLQKKFLILPINNNTQVAVFGGSHWSLLILSIQDKILYHFDSMSLSNDRTAKEMHKKFQAFFHDNINLINTRCPQQKNAFDCGLYVIVIVEEFKRFIYENCILKKFDDQKLDKDLFEKFINEISQCMTSESVNQRRKQLKAILESMRTDRKK
;
A
#
# COMPACT_ATOMS: atom_id res chain seq x y z
N MET A 1 -0.38 -12.36 25.97
CA MET A 1 -0.21 -10.98 25.46
C MET A 1 -1.18 -10.81 24.31
N SER A 2 -2.05 -9.81 24.32
CA SER A 2 -2.97 -9.57 23.21
C SER A 2 -2.19 -9.15 21.96
N ASP A 3 -2.55 -9.66 20.78
CA ASP A 3 -1.89 -9.35 19.49
C ASP A 3 -1.72 -7.84 19.25
N ASN A 4 -2.61 -7.01 19.79
CA ASN A 4 -2.53 -5.56 19.71
C ASN A 4 -1.25 -5.00 20.39
N LEU A 5 -0.83 -5.53 21.55
CA LEU A 5 0.34 -5.02 22.27
C LEU A 5 1.63 -5.21 21.46
N PHE A 6 1.75 -6.33 20.77
CA PHE A 6 2.90 -6.59 19.90
C PHE A 6 2.91 -5.67 18.68
N ALA A 7 1.75 -5.45 18.04
CA ALA A 7 1.65 -4.53 16.91
C ALA A 7 2.01 -3.09 17.33
N GLU A 8 1.57 -2.65 18.50
CA GLU A 8 1.91 -1.34 19.07
C GLU A 8 3.42 -1.20 19.31
N GLN A 9 4.03 -2.21 19.94
CA GLN A 9 5.48 -2.25 20.16
C GLN A 9 6.28 -2.22 18.85
N LEU A 10 5.82 -2.96 17.82
CA LEU A 10 6.44 -2.97 16.51
C LEU A 10 6.37 -1.59 15.85
N LEU A 11 5.19 -0.94 15.88
CA LEU A 11 5.03 0.41 15.32
C LEU A 11 5.90 1.41 16.07
N GLN A 12 5.94 1.36 17.40
CA GLN A 12 6.82 2.21 18.21
C GLN A 12 8.30 1.99 17.86
N SER A 13 8.73 0.75 17.62
CA SER A 13 10.12 0.43 17.29
C SER A 13 10.63 1.04 15.97
N ILE A 14 9.73 1.44 15.07
CA ILE A 14 10.07 2.05 13.79
C ILE A 14 9.89 3.58 13.78
N ASP A 15 9.68 4.19 14.96
CA ASP A 15 9.35 5.61 15.12
C ASP A 15 8.22 6.04 14.18
N PHE A 16 7.15 5.24 14.12
CA PHE A 16 6.12 5.39 13.11
C PHE A 16 5.50 6.80 13.09
N LEU A 17 5.37 7.46 14.24
CA LEU A 17 4.84 8.83 14.35
C LEU A 17 5.71 9.88 13.64
N GLN A 18 6.99 9.59 13.40
CA GLN A 18 7.88 10.46 12.64
C GLN A 18 7.81 10.19 11.13
N LYS A 19 7.08 9.14 10.71
CA LYS A 19 6.87 8.84 9.30
C LYS A 19 5.70 9.65 8.76
N LYS A 20 5.73 9.94 7.46
CA LYS A 20 4.63 10.62 6.77
C LYS A 20 3.56 9.64 6.32
N PHE A 21 4.03 8.50 5.81
CA PHE A 21 3.20 7.46 5.26
C PHE A 21 3.52 6.10 5.88
N LEU A 22 2.49 5.32 6.19
CA LEU A 22 2.62 3.88 6.40
C LEU A 22 2.03 3.16 5.21
N ILE A 23 2.78 2.21 4.64
CA ILE A 23 2.38 1.42 3.48
C ILE A 23 2.21 -0.03 3.96
N LEU A 24 0.98 -0.54 3.90
CA LEU A 24 0.64 -1.85 4.43
C LEU A 24 -0.03 -2.72 3.36
N PRO A 25 0.68 -3.69 2.78
CA PRO A 25 0.02 -4.74 2.02
C PRO A 25 -0.86 -5.56 2.97
N ILE A 26 -2.13 -5.75 2.62
CA ILE A 26 -3.09 -6.55 3.40
C ILE A 26 -3.58 -7.75 2.59
N ASN A 27 -3.94 -8.80 3.32
CA ASN A 27 -4.44 -10.04 2.77
C ASN A 27 -5.71 -10.47 3.51
N ASN A 28 -6.67 -11.08 2.83
CA ASN A 28 -7.94 -11.54 3.43
C ASN A 28 -7.84 -12.80 4.30
N ASN A 29 -6.64 -13.25 4.65
CA ASN A 29 -6.48 -14.29 5.65
C ASN A 29 -6.94 -13.79 7.02
N THR A 30 -7.95 -14.45 7.58
CA THR A 30 -8.52 -14.13 8.89
C THR A 30 -7.79 -14.83 10.04
N GLN A 31 -6.89 -15.78 9.74
CA GLN A 31 -6.19 -16.60 10.73
C GLN A 31 -4.68 -16.50 10.56
N VAL A 32 -4.00 -15.82 11.48
CA VAL A 32 -2.55 -15.62 11.44
C VAL A 32 -1.78 -16.95 11.54
N ALA A 33 -2.32 -17.93 12.29
CA ALA A 33 -1.67 -19.22 12.53
C ALA A 33 -1.78 -20.23 11.37
N VAL A 34 -2.56 -19.92 10.33
CA VAL A 34 -2.84 -20.84 9.22
C VAL A 34 -2.45 -20.15 7.91
N PHE A 35 -1.70 -20.86 7.05
CA PHE A 35 -1.46 -20.38 5.69
C PHE A 35 -2.79 -20.24 4.96
N GLY A 36 -3.08 -19.06 4.44
CA GLY A 36 -4.37 -18.78 3.84
C GLY A 36 -4.42 -17.40 3.21
N GLY A 37 -5.65 -17.05 2.81
CA GLY A 37 -5.94 -15.85 2.05
C GLY A 37 -5.69 -16.00 0.56
N SER A 38 -6.56 -15.39 -0.23
CA SER A 38 -6.60 -15.49 -1.69
C SER A 38 -6.36 -14.16 -2.40
N HIS A 39 -6.48 -13.04 -1.68
CA HIS A 39 -6.46 -11.73 -2.29
C HIS A 39 -5.61 -10.74 -1.52
N TRP A 40 -4.78 -10.00 -2.26
CA TRP A 40 -3.93 -8.93 -1.74
C TRP A 40 -4.48 -7.57 -2.17
N SER A 41 -4.52 -6.63 -1.23
CA SER A 41 -4.79 -5.23 -1.49
C SER A 41 -3.83 -4.36 -0.68
N LEU A 42 -3.91 -3.04 -0.84
CA LEU A 42 -2.95 -2.12 -0.25
C LEU A 42 -3.65 -1.06 0.58
N LEU A 43 -3.12 -0.80 1.78
CA LEU A 43 -3.44 0.37 2.57
C LEU A 43 -2.27 1.35 2.57
N ILE A 44 -2.56 2.63 2.37
CA ILE A 44 -1.59 3.72 2.58
C ILE A 44 -2.19 4.70 3.59
N LEU A 45 -1.59 4.79 4.77
CA LEU A 45 -1.98 5.78 5.78
C LEU A 45 -1.15 7.04 5.60
N SER A 46 -1.77 8.18 5.30
CA SER A 46 -1.18 9.50 5.55
C SER A 46 -1.34 9.82 7.04
N ILE A 47 -0.22 9.85 7.77
CA ILE A 47 -0.23 10.09 9.23
C ILE A 47 -0.67 11.52 9.54
N GLN A 48 -0.16 12.50 8.79
CA GLN A 48 -0.48 13.91 9.00
C GLN A 48 -1.95 14.21 8.65
N ASP A 49 -2.46 13.65 7.55
CA ASP A 49 -3.84 13.90 7.10
C ASP A 49 -4.87 13.03 7.82
N LYS A 50 -4.43 11.98 8.52
CA LYS A 50 -5.28 10.98 9.15
C LYS A 50 -6.23 10.32 8.14
N ILE A 51 -5.71 10.01 6.97
CA ILE A 51 -6.45 9.35 5.89
C ILE A 51 -5.80 8.02 5.57
N LEU A 52 -6.60 6.96 5.61
CA LEU A 52 -6.24 5.61 5.23
C LEU A 52 -6.84 5.32 3.84
N TYR A 53 -6.00 5.31 2.82
CA TYR A 53 -6.39 4.99 1.45
C TYR A 53 -6.31 3.49 1.21
N HIS A 54 -7.38 2.92 0.67
CA HIS A 54 -7.47 1.50 0.34
C HIS A 54 -7.51 1.31 -1.19
N PHE A 55 -6.47 0.66 -1.71
CA PHE A 55 -6.35 0.31 -3.12
C PHE A 55 -6.61 -1.19 -3.29
N ASP A 56 -7.68 -1.51 -4.02
CA ASP A 56 -8.09 -2.88 -4.26
C ASP A 56 -8.33 -3.10 -5.76
N SER A 57 -7.48 -3.95 -6.36
CA SER A 57 -7.55 -4.27 -7.79
C SER A 57 -8.68 -5.23 -8.16
N MET A 58 -9.46 -5.72 -7.18
CA MET A 58 -10.60 -6.62 -7.38
C MET A 58 -11.85 -6.11 -6.67
N SER A 59 -12.34 -4.94 -7.07
CA SER A 59 -13.67 -4.42 -6.73
C SER A 59 -14.06 -4.56 -5.25
N LEU A 60 -13.19 -4.09 -4.36
CA LEU A 60 -13.41 -4.08 -2.90
C LEU A 60 -13.54 -5.47 -2.25
N SER A 61 -12.96 -6.51 -2.86
CA SER A 61 -12.90 -7.86 -2.29
C SER A 61 -12.26 -7.91 -0.89
N ASN A 62 -11.37 -6.97 -0.56
CA ASN A 62 -10.75 -6.83 0.75
C ASN A 62 -11.38 -5.73 1.65
N ASP A 63 -12.56 -5.20 1.34
CA ASP A 63 -13.19 -4.11 2.11
C ASP A 63 -13.40 -4.46 3.59
N ARG A 64 -13.79 -5.69 3.90
CA ARG A 64 -13.90 -6.15 5.30
C ARG A 64 -12.55 -6.07 6.01
N THR A 65 -11.49 -6.61 5.39
CA THR A 65 -10.13 -6.59 5.93
C THR A 65 -9.64 -5.15 6.12
N ALA A 66 -9.89 -4.27 5.15
CA ALA A 66 -9.55 -2.85 5.23
C ALA A 66 -10.28 -2.15 6.39
N LYS A 67 -11.57 -2.42 6.59
CA LYS A 67 -12.37 -1.89 7.71
C LYS A 67 -11.90 -2.42 9.07
N GLU A 68 -11.50 -3.68 9.15
CA GLU A 68 -10.94 -4.24 10.38
C GLU A 68 -9.60 -3.59 10.74
N MET A 69 -8.72 -3.39 9.76
CA MET A 69 -7.47 -2.65 9.95
C MET A 69 -7.71 -1.18 10.29
N HIS A 70 -8.69 -0.55 9.66
CA HIS A 70 -9.10 0.84 9.95
C HIS A 70 -9.51 1.03 11.41
N LYS A 71 -10.35 0.13 11.96
CA LYS A 71 -10.71 0.15 13.39
C LYS A 71 -9.51 0.02 14.31
N LYS A 72 -8.55 -0.86 13.97
CA LYS A 72 -7.31 -1.02 14.74
C LYS A 72 -6.48 0.27 14.74
N PHE A 73 -6.36 0.93 13.60
CA PHE A 73 -5.68 2.22 13.53
C PHE A 73 -6.42 3.31 14.32
N GLN A 74 -7.75 3.42 14.20
CA GLN A 74 -8.50 4.40 15.01
C GLN A 74 -8.29 4.19 16.52
N ALA A 75 -8.30 2.94 16.98
CA ALA A 75 -8.02 2.62 18.37
C ALA A 75 -6.59 2.98 18.78
N PHE A 76 -5.61 2.64 17.94
CA PHE A 76 -4.19 2.85 18.22
C PHE A 76 -3.79 4.34 18.25
N PHE A 77 -4.27 5.13 17.30
CA PHE A 77 -3.99 6.56 17.25
C PHE A 77 -4.84 7.36 18.25
N HIS A 78 -5.87 6.74 18.86
CA HIS A 78 -6.89 7.42 19.65
C HIS A 78 -7.50 8.61 18.91
N ASP A 79 -7.72 8.44 17.60
CA ASP A 79 -8.06 9.53 16.68
C ASP A 79 -8.99 9.06 15.57
N ASN A 80 -9.71 10.02 14.98
CA ASN A 80 -10.59 9.75 13.86
C ASN A 80 -9.80 9.74 12.55
N ILE A 81 -9.44 8.55 12.11
CA ILE A 81 -8.87 8.31 10.79
C ILE A 81 -10.00 8.10 9.78
N ASN A 82 -9.92 8.73 8.61
CA ASN A 82 -10.87 8.52 7.52
C ASN A 82 -10.41 7.35 6.63
N LEU A 83 -11.28 6.36 6.40
CA LEU A 83 -11.02 5.30 5.41
C LEU A 83 -11.61 5.72 4.05
N ILE A 84 -10.77 5.74 3.02
CA ILE A 84 -11.18 6.04 1.65
C ILE A 84 -10.91 4.81 0.77
N ASN A 85 -11.97 4.25 0.22
CA ASN A 85 -11.87 3.25 -0.84
C ASN A 85 -11.49 3.96 -2.15
N THR A 86 -10.24 3.79 -2.56
CA THR A 86 -9.62 4.54 -3.64
C THR A 86 -9.86 3.86 -4.98
N ARG A 87 -10.20 4.65 -6.00
CA ARG A 87 -10.26 4.16 -7.38
C ARG A 87 -8.87 3.77 -7.84
N CYS A 88 -8.71 2.55 -8.33
CA CYS A 88 -7.44 2.11 -8.89
C CYS A 88 -7.68 1.18 -10.09
N PRO A 89 -6.66 1.02 -10.96
CA PRO A 89 -6.63 0.02 -12.01
C PRO A 89 -7.11 -1.36 -11.52
N GLN A 90 -8.08 -1.94 -12.22
CA GLN A 90 -8.66 -3.23 -11.87
C GLN A 90 -7.95 -4.36 -12.63
N GLN A 91 -7.68 -5.46 -11.92
CA GLN A 91 -7.06 -6.65 -12.51
C GLN A 91 -8.04 -7.37 -13.45
N LYS A 92 -7.50 -7.95 -14.52
CA LYS A 92 -8.30 -8.72 -15.51
C LYS A 92 -8.15 -10.24 -15.37
N ASN A 93 -7.40 -10.71 -14.37
CA ASN A 93 -7.17 -12.12 -14.07
C ASN A 93 -7.29 -12.39 -12.57
N ALA A 94 -7.09 -13.62 -12.12
CA ALA A 94 -7.28 -14.03 -10.72
C ALA A 94 -6.00 -14.02 -9.85
N PHE A 95 -4.83 -13.66 -10.40
CA PHE A 95 -3.53 -13.92 -9.75
C PHE A 95 -2.55 -12.74 -9.74
N ASP A 96 -2.90 -11.60 -10.35
CA ASP A 96 -2.05 -10.42 -10.38
C ASP A 96 -2.24 -9.47 -9.18
N CYS A 97 -3.19 -9.72 -8.26
CA CYS A 97 -3.49 -8.80 -7.15
C CYS A 97 -2.23 -8.33 -6.38
N GLY A 98 -1.32 -9.27 -6.08
CA GLY A 98 -0.04 -8.95 -5.42
C GLY A 98 0.91 -8.09 -6.29
N LEU A 99 0.88 -8.23 -7.61
CA LEU A 99 1.63 -7.34 -8.51
C LEU A 99 1.03 -5.94 -8.56
N TYR A 100 -0.29 -5.82 -8.56
CA TYR A 100 -0.95 -4.51 -8.49
C TYR A 100 -0.54 -3.78 -7.21
N VAL A 101 -0.48 -4.48 -6.07
CA VAL A 101 0.04 -3.91 -4.81
C VAL A 101 1.47 -3.39 -4.99
N ILE A 102 2.39 -4.20 -5.53
CA ILE A 102 3.79 -3.80 -5.72
C ILE A 102 3.91 -2.59 -6.64
N VAL A 103 3.23 -2.63 -7.79
CA VAL A 103 3.30 -1.54 -8.78
C VAL A 103 2.73 -0.24 -8.19
N ILE A 104 1.58 -0.28 -7.50
CA ILE A 104 1.02 0.92 -6.86
C ILE A 104 1.99 1.52 -5.85
N VAL A 105 2.69 0.70 -5.05
CA VAL A 105 3.72 1.20 -4.11
C VAL A 105 4.88 1.87 -4.84
N GLU A 106 5.34 1.29 -5.94
CA GLU A 106 6.43 1.87 -6.75
C GLU A 106 6.02 3.20 -7.36
N GLU A 107 4.84 3.27 -7.98
CA GLU A 107 4.29 4.50 -8.56
C GLU A 107 4.05 5.55 -7.48
N PHE A 108 3.53 5.17 -6.32
CA PHE A 108 3.32 6.09 -5.19
C PHE A 108 4.65 6.67 -4.70
N LYS A 109 5.69 5.84 -4.50
CA LYS A 109 7.01 6.33 -4.10
C LYS A 109 7.61 7.26 -5.13
N ARG A 110 7.52 6.92 -6.42
CA ARG A 110 8.01 7.80 -7.51
C ARG A 110 7.28 9.14 -7.48
N PHE A 111 5.96 9.10 -7.42
CA PHE A 111 5.11 10.28 -7.40
C PHE A 111 5.42 11.23 -6.23
N ILE A 112 5.55 10.70 -5.01
CA ILE A 112 5.90 11.48 -3.82
C ILE A 112 7.32 12.07 -3.95
N TYR A 113 8.27 11.30 -4.48
CA TYR A 113 9.63 11.80 -4.70
C TYR A 113 9.65 12.97 -5.68
N GLU A 114 8.95 12.85 -6.80
CA GLU A 114 8.91 13.87 -7.85
C GLU A 114 8.09 15.11 -7.47
N ASN A 115 7.00 14.95 -6.73
CA ASN A 115 6.07 16.04 -6.46
C ASN A 115 6.23 16.67 -5.07
N CYS A 116 6.71 15.93 -4.06
CA CYS A 116 6.84 16.47 -2.70
C CYS A 116 8.31 16.69 -2.30
N ILE A 117 9.23 15.81 -2.71
CA ILE A 117 10.63 15.88 -2.27
C ILE A 117 11.45 16.78 -3.20
N LEU A 118 11.47 16.48 -4.51
CA LEU A 118 12.30 17.22 -5.47
C LEU A 118 11.83 18.67 -5.65
N LYS A 119 10.53 18.94 -5.55
CA LYS A 119 9.96 20.27 -5.75
C LYS A 119 10.04 21.18 -4.51
N LYS A 120 10.64 20.72 -3.40
CA LYS A 120 10.78 21.49 -2.14
C LYS A 120 9.47 22.13 -1.68
N PHE A 121 8.35 21.42 -1.80
CA PHE A 121 7.14 21.85 -1.10
C PHE A 121 7.41 21.70 0.40
N ASP A 122 7.49 22.84 1.09
CA ASP A 122 7.77 22.93 2.53
C ASP A 122 6.64 22.25 3.33
N ASP A 123 5.42 22.29 2.81
CA ASP A 123 4.28 21.53 3.30
C ASP A 123 4.12 20.23 2.50
N GLN A 124 4.77 19.17 2.98
CA GLN A 124 4.77 17.81 2.41
C GLN A 124 3.43 17.07 2.63
N LYS A 125 2.32 17.79 2.50
CA LYS A 125 0.97 17.29 2.65
C LYS A 125 0.52 16.65 1.35
N LEU A 126 -0.05 15.45 1.42
CA LEU A 126 -0.74 14.86 0.28
C LEU A 126 -2.16 15.41 0.28
N ASP A 127 -2.30 16.66 -0.18
CA ASP A 127 -3.62 17.26 -0.30
C ASP A 127 -4.48 16.50 -1.32
N LYS A 128 -5.77 16.82 -1.32
CA LYS A 128 -6.74 16.14 -2.16
C LYS A 128 -6.41 16.26 -3.65
N ASP A 129 -5.91 17.41 -4.10
CA ASP A 129 -5.65 17.65 -5.52
C ASP A 129 -4.42 16.86 -5.99
N LEU A 130 -3.38 16.83 -5.17
CA LEU A 130 -2.18 16.04 -5.43
C LEU A 130 -2.49 14.53 -5.37
N PHE A 131 -3.36 14.10 -4.46
CA PHE A 131 -3.83 12.71 -4.44
C PHE A 131 -4.64 12.36 -5.69
N GLU A 132 -5.59 13.18 -6.11
CA GLU A 132 -6.35 12.95 -7.35
C GLU A 132 -5.43 12.93 -8.58
N LYS A 133 -4.40 13.77 -8.61
CA LYS A 133 -3.35 13.70 -9.64
C LYS A 133 -2.67 12.33 -9.65
N PHE A 134 -2.26 11.81 -8.49
CA PHE A 134 -1.70 10.47 -8.39
C PHE A 134 -2.66 9.39 -8.91
N ILE A 135 -3.94 9.46 -8.54
CA ILE A 135 -4.96 8.50 -9.01
C ILE A 135 -5.11 8.52 -10.54
N ASN A 136 -5.08 9.72 -11.14
CA ASN A 136 -5.14 9.85 -12.59
C ASN A 136 -3.89 9.27 -13.27
N GLU A 137 -2.70 9.50 -12.72
CA GLU A 137 -1.44 8.95 -13.27
C GLU A 137 -1.44 7.42 -13.25
N ILE A 138 -1.77 6.79 -12.12
CA ILE A 138 -1.80 5.32 -12.05
C ILE A 138 -2.88 4.72 -12.95
N SER A 139 -4.01 5.42 -13.13
CA SER A 139 -5.09 4.98 -14.02
C SER A 139 -4.67 4.96 -15.48
N GLN A 140 -3.68 5.78 -15.86
CA GLN A 140 -3.15 5.85 -17.22
C GLN A 140 -1.99 4.89 -17.46
N CYS A 141 -1.09 4.70 -16.48
CA CYS A 141 0.13 3.91 -16.67
C CYS A 141 -0.02 2.41 -16.35
N MET A 142 -0.96 2.03 -15.49
CA MET A 142 -1.13 0.65 -15.04
C MET A 142 -2.20 -0.10 -15.86
N THR A 143 -1.77 -0.69 -16.97
CA THR A 143 -2.57 -1.62 -17.77
C THR A 143 -2.22 -3.06 -17.41
N SER A 144 -3.06 -4.03 -17.79
CA SER A 144 -2.73 -5.45 -17.62
C SER A 144 -1.45 -5.84 -18.38
N GLU A 145 -1.11 -5.13 -19.45
CA GLU A 145 0.15 -5.35 -20.18
C GLU A 145 1.35 -4.82 -19.39
N SER A 146 1.28 -3.59 -18.86
CA SER A 146 2.39 -3.01 -18.08
C SER A 146 2.64 -3.78 -16.78
N VAL A 147 1.58 -4.26 -16.12
CA VAL A 147 1.69 -5.15 -14.95
C VAL A 147 2.36 -6.48 -15.31
N ASN A 148 2.01 -7.08 -16.46
CA ASN A 148 2.67 -8.30 -16.94
C ASN A 148 4.13 -8.07 -17.32
N GLN A 149 4.46 -6.91 -17.91
CA GLN A 149 5.85 -6.54 -18.15
C GLN A 149 6.61 -6.41 -16.83
N ARG A 150 5.98 -5.82 -15.80
CA ARG A 150 6.58 -5.71 -14.46
C ARG A 150 6.82 -7.08 -13.83
N ARG A 151 5.92 -8.04 -14.01
CA ARG A 151 6.11 -9.44 -13.60
C ARG A 151 7.42 -10.02 -14.15
N LYS A 152 7.68 -9.81 -15.44
CA LYS A 152 8.91 -10.29 -16.11
C LYS A 152 10.15 -9.59 -15.55
N GLN A 153 10.09 -8.28 -15.34
CA GLN A 153 11.18 -7.49 -14.77
C GLN A 153 11.52 -7.93 -13.35
N LEU A 154 10.52 -8.12 -12.48
CA LEU A 154 10.73 -8.58 -11.10
C LEU A 154 11.38 -9.97 -11.07
N LYS A 155 10.97 -10.87 -11.97
CA LYS A 155 11.61 -12.19 -12.11
C LYS A 155 13.10 -12.05 -12.45
N ALA A 156 13.43 -11.19 -13.42
CA ALA A 156 14.83 -10.96 -13.81
C ALA A 156 15.67 -10.36 -12.66
N ILE A 157 15.12 -9.42 -11.90
CA ILE A 157 15.78 -8.85 -10.70
C ILE A 157 16.04 -9.93 -9.66
N LEU A 158 15.07 -10.81 -9.39
CA LEU A 158 15.24 -11.90 -8.42
C LEU A 158 16.32 -12.89 -8.88
N GLU A 159 16.41 -13.18 -10.18
CA GLU A 159 17.43 -14.05 -10.76
C GLU A 159 18.83 -13.42 -10.69
N SER A 160 18.96 -12.11 -10.96
CA SER A 160 20.24 -11.41 -10.82
C SER A 160 20.70 -11.38 -9.36
N MET A 161 19.81 -11.02 -8.42
CA MET A 161 20.13 -11.01 -6.98
C MET A 161 20.52 -12.39 -6.44
N ARG A 162 19.97 -13.48 -6.99
CA ARG A 162 20.37 -14.85 -6.63
C ARG A 162 21.75 -15.22 -7.16
N THR A 163 22.13 -14.69 -8.31
CA THR A 163 23.44 -14.93 -8.91
C THR A 163 24.52 -14.16 -8.18
N ASP A 164 24.25 -12.91 -7.80
CA ASP A 164 25.19 -12.07 -7.08
C ASP A 164 25.47 -12.58 -5.65
N ARG A 165 24.48 -13.15 -4.96
CA ARG A 165 24.68 -13.77 -3.63
C ARG A 165 25.55 -15.03 -3.62
N LYS A 166 25.81 -15.63 -4.79
CA LYS A 166 26.66 -16.83 -4.91
C LYS A 166 28.13 -16.50 -5.19
N LYS A 167 28.46 -15.22 -5.40
CA LYS A 167 29.83 -14.70 -5.50
C LYS A 167 30.27 -14.16 -4.15
#